data_AF-A0A7W0R8X4-F1
#
_entry.id   AF-A0A7W0R8X4-F1
#
_cell.length_a   1.000
_cell.length_b   1.000
_cell.length_c   1.000
_cell.angle_alpha   90.00
_cell.angle_beta   90.00
_cell.angle_gamma   90.00
#
_symmetry.space_group_name_H-M   'P 1'
#
loop_
_entity.id
_entity.type
_entity.pdbx_description
1 polymer ?
#
loop_
_entity_poly.entity_id
_entity_poly.type
_entity_poly.pdbx_seq_one_letter_code
_entity_poly.pdbx_strand_id
1 'polypeptide(L)' 'MEFKYDDALPVLQRTPTVLRALLMDLPGPWIEATEGPGTWSPFDIVGHLIHGDRTDWMPRVEHILRH' A
#
# COMPACT_ATOMS: atom_id res chain seq x y z
N MET A 1 9.80 -13.25 14.45
CA MET A 1 8.72 -12.53 15.16
C MET A 1 7.44 -13.30 14.90
N GLU A 2 6.65 -13.56 15.94
CA GLU A 2 5.34 -14.22 15.80
C GLU A 2 4.30 -13.18 15.37
N PHE A 3 3.38 -13.53 14.47
CA PHE A 3 2.32 -12.64 14.03
C PHE A 3 1.31 -12.40 15.16
N LYS A 4 0.96 -11.14 15.39
CA LYS A 4 -0.12 -10.74 16.29
C LYS A 4 -1.05 -9.77 15.58
N TYR A 5 -2.34 -10.09 15.58
CA TYR A 5 -3.36 -9.26 14.92
C TYR A 5 -3.35 -7.81 15.45
N ASP A 6 -3.29 -7.66 16.78
CA ASP A 6 -3.30 -6.35 17.44
C ASP A 6 -2.04 -5.52 17.16
N ASP A 7 -0.93 -6.15 16.75
CA ASP A 7 0.28 -5.44 16.34
C ASP A 7 0.22 -5.04 14.85
N ALA A 8 -0.45 -5.85 14.01
CA ALA A 8 -0.57 -5.62 12.57
C ALA A 8 -1.65 -4.59 12.21
N LEU A 9 -2.82 -4.65 12.85
CA LEU A 9 -3.94 -3.77 12.57
C LEU A 9 -3.59 -2.27 12.66
N PRO A 10 -2.85 -1.81 13.69
CA PRO A 10 -2.42 -0.41 13.82
C PRO A 10 -1.56 0.06 12.65
N VAL A 11 -0.74 -0.81 12.06
CA VAL A 11 0.11 -0.50 10.90
C VAL A 11 -0.78 -0.31 9.67
N LEU A 12 -1.64 -1.29 9.37
CA LEU A 12 -2.54 -1.26 8.21
C LEU A 12 -3.45 -0.02 8.23
N GLN A 13 -4.01 0.33 9.39
CA GLN A 13 -4.88 1.50 9.54
C GLN A 13 -4.16 2.83 9.30
N ARG A 14 -2.88 2.93 9.68
CA ARG A 14 -2.11 4.18 9.57
C ARG A 14 -1.52 4.40 8.19
N THR A 15 -1.21 3.33 7.45
CA THR A 15 -0.53 3.41 6.15
C THR A 15 -1.15 4.41 5.17
N PRO A 16 -2.48 4.45 4.94
CA PRO A 16 -3.06 5.41 3.99
C PRO A 16 -2.86 6.87 4.42
N THR A 17 -2.94 7.15 5.72
CA THR A 17 -2.77 8.51 6.26
C THR A 17 -1.31 8.94 6.19
N VAL A 18 -0.37 8.04 6.49
CA VAL A 18 1.06 8.32 6.40
C VAL A 18 1.47 8.57 4.95
N LEU A 19 1.07 7.70 4.01
CA LEU A 19 1.38 7.89 2.59
C LEU A 19 0.80 9.20 2.05
N ARG A 20 -0.43 9.54 2.45
CA ARG A 20 -1.03 10.84 2.12
C ARG A 20 -0.20 12.00 2.66
N ALA A 21 0.14 11.99 3.94
CA ALA A 21 0.89 13.07 4.56
C ALA A 21 2.30 13.25 3.96
N LEU A 22 2.91 12.15 3.49
CA LEU A 22 4.23 12.18 2.88
C LEU A 22 4.22 12.59 1.41
N LEU A 23 3.19 12.22 0.63
CA LEU A 23 3.24 12.31 -0.83
C LEU A 23 2.24 13.32 -1.43
N MET A 24 1.18 13.68 -0.71
CA MET A 24 0.16 14.60 -1.21
C MET A 24 0.74 15.99 -1.41
N ASP A 25 0.38 16.62 -2.53
CA ASP A 25 0.78 17.97 -2.92
C ASP A 25 2.30 18.21 -3.04
N LEU A 26 3.10 17.13 -3.09
CA LEU A 26 4.51 17.23 -3.42
C LEU A 26 4.70 17.58 -4.91
N PRO A 27 5.80 18.29 -5.26
CA PRO A 27 6.15 18.54 -6.65
C PRO A 27 6.29 17.24 -7.46
N GLY A 28 5.88 17.26 -8.73
CA GLY A 28 5.95 16.13 -9.66
C GLY A 28 7.26 15.33 -9.60
N PRO A 29 8.45 15.97 -9.61
CA PRO A 29 9.72 15.24 -9.54
C PRO A 29 9.89 14.33 -8.31
N TRP A 30 9.22 14.60 -7.20
CA TRP A 30 9.27 13.74 -6.02
C TRP A 30 8.36 12.52 -6.13
N ILE A 31 7.22 12.65 -6.81
CA ILE A 31 6.22 11.57 -6.91
C ILE A 31 6.37 10.73 -8.18
N GLU A 32 7.08 11.24 -9.19
CA GLU A 32 7.34 10.59 -10.48
C GLU A 32 8.75 9.98 -10.58
N ALA A 33 9.68 10.33 -9.68
CA ALA A 33 11.03 9.77 -9.70
C ALA A 33 11.04 8.27 -9.44
N THR A 34 11.92 7.55 -10.14
CA THR A 34 12.15 6.11 -9.98
C THR A 34 13.59 5.84 -9.53
N GLU A 35 13.87 4.64 -9.03
CA GLU A 35 15.21 4.21 -8.59
C GLU A 35 16.09 3.68 -9.75
N GLY A 36 15.65 3.86 -11.00
CA GLY A 36 16.35 3.38 -12.20
C GLY A 36 15.45 2.59 -13.16
N PRO A 37 16.01 2.07 -14.26
CA PRO A 37 15.25 1.36 -15.29
C PRO A 37 14.46 0.17 -14.72
N GLY A 38 13.17 0.09 -15.02
CA GLY A 38 12.30 -1.02 -14.60
C GLY A 38 11.80 -0.94 -13.14
N THR A 39 12.05 0.16 -12.43
CA THR A 39 11.53 0.40 -11.08
C THR A 39 10.29 1.31 -11.10
N TRP A 40 9.58 1.35 -9.99
CA TRP A 40 8.33 2.11 -9.84
C TRP A 40 8.55 3.44 -9.13
N SER A 41 7.76 4.44 -9.52
CA SER A 41 7.70 5.72 -8.82
C SER A 41 6.82 5.63 -7.55
N PRO A 42 6.90 6.60 -6.63
CA PRO A 42 5.93 6.69 -5.53
C PRO A 42 4.47 6.71 -6.02
N PHE A 43 4.19 7.36 -7.15
CA PHE A 43 2.86 7.34 -7.78
C PHE A 43 2.43 5.91 -8.15
N ASP A 44 3.31 5.17 -8.84
CA ASP A 44 3.05 3.78 -9.24
C ASP A 44 2.86 2.87 -8.03
N ILE A 45 3.69 3.03 -6.99
CA ILE A 45 3.61 2.23 -5.74
C ILE A 45 2.28 2.47 -5.04
N VAL A 46 1.82 3.71 -4.90
CA VAL A 46 0.50 3.99 -4.29
C VAL A 46 -0.62 3.38 -5.13
N GLY A 47 -0.54 3.48 -6.47
CA GLY A 47 -1.47 2.82 -7.37
C GLY A 47 -1.50 1.30 -7.19
N HIS A 48 -0.33 0.68 -7.05
CA HIS A 48 -0.19 -0.75 -6.80
C HIS A 48 -0.81 -1.18 -5.46
N LEU A 49 -0.58 -0.41 -4.38
CA LEU A 49 -1.19 -0.69 -3.07
C LEU A 49 -2.72 -0.63 -3.13
N ILE A 50 -3.28 0.36 -3.82
CA ILE A 50 -4.74 0.47 -4.03
C ILE A 50 -5.26 -0.72 -4.83
N HIS A 51 -4.53 -1.16 -5.86
CA HIS A 51 -4.90 -2.34 -6.63
C HIS A 51 -4.92 -3.59 -5.73
N GLY A 52 -3.85 -3.85 -4.98
CA GLY A 52 -3.75 -5.00 -4.08
C GLY A 52 -4.84 -5.04 -3.00
N ASP A 53 -5.24 -3.89 -2.45
CA ASP A 53 -6.35 -3.81 -1.50
C ASP A 53 -7.68 -4.26 -2.11
N ARG A 54 -7.90 -3.93 -3.38
CA ARG A 54 -9.14 -4.27 -4.11
C ARG A 54 -9.17 -5.68 -4.66
N THR A 55 -8.03 -6.24 -5.05
CA THR A 55 -7.99 -7.46 -5.86
C THR A 55 -7.30 -8.64 -5.18
N ASP A 56 -6.51 -8.41 -4.12
CA ASP A 56 -5.68 -9.46 -3.53
C ASP A 56 -6.14 -9.84 -2.12
N TRP A 57 -5.97 -8.96 -1.13
CA TRP A 57 -6.09 -9.33 0.28
C TRP A 57 -7.52 -9.66 0.70
N MET A 58 -8.45 -8.71 0.57
CA MET A 58 -9.84 -8.91 0.97
C MET A 58 -10.52 -10.02 0.17
N PRO A 59 -10.36 -10.11 -1.17
CA PRO A 59 -10.88 -11.23 -1.93
C PRO A 59 -10.37 -12.60 -1.47
N ARG A 60 -9.08 -12.71 -1.11
CA ARG A 60 -8.54 -13.97 -0.57
C ARG A 60 -9.10 -14.32 0.80
N VAL A 61 -9.23 -13.33 1.69
CA VAL A 61 -9.86 -13.55 3.02
C VAL A 61 -11.30 -14.03 2.83
N GLU A 62 -12.07 -13.40 1.96
CA GLU A 62 -13.43 -13.83 1.66
C GLU A 62 -13.49 -15.25 1.08
N HIS A 63 -12.55 -15.61 0.20
CA HIS A 63 -12.47 -16.95 -0.36
C HIS A 63 -12.21 -18.00 0.73
N ILE A 64 -11.25 -17.74 1.63
CA ILE A 64 -10.93 -18.62 2.77
C ILE A 64 -12.13 -18.78 3.71
N LEU A 65 -12.89 -17.72 3.99
CA LEU A 65 -14.03 -17.78 4.92
C LEU A 65 -15.27 -18.46 4.35
N ARG A 66 -15.36 -18.61 3.02
CA ARG A 66 -16.53 -19.21 2.35
C ARG A 66 -16.35 -20.71 2.07
N HIS A 67 -15.21 -21.30 2.38
CA HIS A 67 -14.86 -22.70 2.11
C HIS A 67 -14.36 -23.36 3.40
#